data_AF-A0A075GND6-F1
#
_entry.id   AF-A0A075GND6-F1
#
_cell.length_a   1.000
_cell.length_b   1.000
_cell.length_c   1.000
_cell.angle_alpha   90.00
_cell.angle_beta   90.00
_cell.angle_gamma   90.00
#
_symmetry.space_group_name_H-M   'P 1'
#
loop_
_entity.id
_entity.type
_entity.pdbx_description
1 polymer ?
#
loop_
_entity_poly.entity_id
_entity_poly.type
_entity_poly.pdbx_seq_one_letter_code
_entity_poly.pdbx_strand_id
1 'polypeptide(L)'
;MHKNTILAMLLIASPILFVFIAYSDTFSMSWNQGRGGFLFGLAFIVAEIVGIKFVVSKNRLIFGIPLVVATILYFVALDFGLHDYILNAAPAFNVVGCEVANPQGCIYSWQWLWDFIIITIFVISAAVILFGKKWIRIVIAGPVFLGGSAIILSLDTFFPFDTLGPLQYFVPYLVEANVWVINALELGIATGRDNIMFLRGDYGPFVLQVFWPSAGVHSIIIYSLVMMAFLLKMNIPRNRKAMYFGLGIIGTIIINLIRIFSLSVFALKVSTNPVEFEEYHSIAGEIMFLPWLFIFLLVVTAIETKRMKEKEASVQK
;
A
#
# COMPACT_ATOMS: atom_id res chain seq x y z
N MET A 1 -7.31 24.89 -13.65
CA MET A 1 -5.89 24.70 -13.25
C MET A 1 -4.98 25.42 -14.22
N HIS A 2 -3.85 25.96 -13.77
CA HIS A 2 -2.89 26.63 -14.65
C HIS A 2 -2.09 25.62 -15.48
N LYS A 3 -1.73 25.98 -16.73
CA LYS A 3 -0.96 25.13 -17.65
C LYS A 3 0.32 24.57 -17.02
N ASN A 4 1.06 25.40 -16.29
CA ASN A 4 2.30 24.97 -15.63
C ASN A 4 2.06 23.96 -14.50
N THR A 5 0.92 24.03 -13.82
CA THR A 5 0.55 23.07 -12.77
C THR A 5 0.18 21.72 -13.38
N ILE A 6 -0.49 21.72 -14.54
CA ILE A 6 -0.74 20.50 -15.33
C ILE A 6 0.59 19.88 -15.78
N LEU A 7 1.53 20.69 -16.30
CA LEU A 7 2.85 20.22 -16.69
C LEU A 7 3.64 19.65 -15.51
N ALA A 8 3.56 20.27 -14.32
CA ALA A 8 4.20 19.76 -13.11
C ALA A 8 3.63 18.38 -12.71
N MET A 9 2.31 18.22 -12.80
CA MET A 9 1.62 16.95 -12.54
C MET A 9 2.07 15.88 -13.53
N LEU A 10 2.12 16.19 -14.82
CA LEU A 10 2.60 15.27 -15.86
C LEU A 10 4.08 14.90 -15.66
N LEU A 11 4.90 15.87 -15.23
CA LEU A 11 6.31 15.63 -14.95
C LEU A 11 6.49 14.65 -13.79
N ILE A 12 5.77 14.83 -12.68
CA ILE A 12 5.80 13.88 -11.55
C ILE A 12 5.21 12.52 -11.96
N ALA A 13 4.16 12.50 -12.77
CA ALA A 13 3.55 11.26 -13.24
C ALA A 13 4.44 10.47 -14.22
N SER A 14 5.34 11.16 -14.93
CA SER A 14 5.99 10.60 -16.12
C SER A 14 6.81 9.33 -15.87
N PRO A 15 7.63 9.16 -14.80
CA PRO A 15 8.34 7.90 -14.61
C PRO A 15 7.39 6.74 -14.27
N ILE A 16 6.32 6.99 -13.52
CA ILE A 16 5.31 5.98 -13.19
C ILE A 16 4.59 5.52 -14.46
N LEU A 17 4.15 6.48 -15.30
CA LEU A 17 3.49 6.18 -16.56
C LEU A 17 4.43 5.50 -17.55
N PHE A 18 5.71 5.90 -17.60
CA PHE A 18 6.73 5.24 -18.41
C PHE A 18 6.86 3.77 -18.01
N VAL A 19 7.05 3.49 -16.71
CA VAL A 19 7.18 2.12 -16.22
C VAL A 19 5.91 1.31 -16.46
N PHE A 20 4.74 1.91 -16.29
CA PHE A 20 3.45 1.26 -16.58
C PHE A 20 3.30 0.85 -18.04
N ILE A 21 3.83 1.64 -18.98
CA ILE A 21 3.72 1.35 -20.42
C ILE A 21 4.84 0.41 -20.88
N ALA A 22 6.08 0.65 -20.45
CA ALA A 22 7.26 -0.09 -20.92
C ALA A 22 7.44 -1.45 -20.22
N TYR A 23 6.98 -1.57 -18.98
CA TYR A 23 7.16 -2.73 -18.09
C TYR A 23 5.83 -3.14 -17.46
N SER A 24 4.78 -3.23 -18.28
CA SER A 24 3.41 -3.49 -17.80
C SER A 24 3.26 -4.84 -17.10
N ASP A 25 4.08 -5.82 -17.47
CA ASP A 25 4.19 -7.16 -16.86
C ASP A 25 4.67 -7.11 -15.40
N THR A 26 5.40 -6.07 -15.01
CA THR A 26 5.86 -5.88 -13.62
C THR A 26 4.79 -5.31 -12.69
N PHE A 27 3.60 -4.98 -13.20
CA PHE A 27 2.49 -4.48 -12.40
C PHE A 27 1.59 -5.62 -11.93
N SER A 28 1.99 -6.26 -10.83
CA SER A 28 1.11 -7.10 -10.02
C SER A 28 0.49 -6.32 -8.88
N MET A 29 -0.76 -6.66 -8.55
CA MET A 29 -1.51 -6.15 -7.40
C MET A 29 -1.23 -7.02 -6.17
N SER A 30 0.06 -7.18 -5.85
CA SER A 30 0.53 -7.96 -4.72
C SER A 30 1.37 -7.10 -3.80
N TRP A 31 1.18 -7.30 -2.50
CA TRP A 31 1.72 -6.41 -1.47
C TRP A 31 3.26 -6.43 -1.38
N ASN A 32 3.90 -7.53 -1.79
CA ASN A 32 5.36 -7.71 -1.84
C ASN A 32 5.89 -8.03 -3.24
N GLN A 33 5.03 -7.98 -4.26
CA GLN A 33 5.43 -8.26 -5.63
C GLN A 33 4.90 -7.18 -6.58
N GLY A 34 5.82 -6.64 -7.35
CA GLY A 34 5.53 -5.76 -8.47
C GLY A 34 5.32 -4.30 -8.11
N ARG A 35 4.92 -3.54 -9.12
CA ARG A 35 4.84 -2.07 -9.11
C ARG A 35 3.42 -1.52 -9.01
N GLY A 36 2.43 -2.36 -8.70
CA GLY A 36 1.01 -1.96 -8.58
C GLY A 36 0.81 -0.75 -7.65
N GLY A 37 1.54 -0.72 -6.53
CA GLY A 37 1.60 0.42 -5.59
C GLY A 37 1.91 1.77 -6.24
N PHE A 38 2.65 1.81 -7.34
CA PHE A 38 2.99 3.08 -8.02
C PHE A 38 1.75 3.79 -8.55
N LEU A 39 0.76 3.04 -9.04
CA LEU A 39 -0.50 3.59 -9.53
C LEU A 39 -1.32 4.23 -8.41
N PHE A 40 -1.27 3.66 -7.21
CA PHE A 40 -1.92 4.25 -6.03
C PHE A 40 -1.20 5.52 -5.56
N GLY A 41 0.13 5.49 -5.50
CA GLY A 41 0.93 6.69 -5.25
C GLY A 41 0.60 7.80 -6.25
N LEU A 42 0.49 7.45 -7.54
CA LEU A 42 0.09 8.37 -8.60
C LEU A 42 -1.33 8.91 -8.40
N ALA A 43 -2.29 8.05 -8.07
CA ALA A 43 -3.67 8.46 -7.82
C ALA A 43 -3.76 9.49 -6.68
N PHE A 44 -3.02 9.28 -5.58
CA PHE A 44 -2.92 10.26 -4.49
C PHE A 44 -2.28 11.57 -4.95
N ILE A 45 -1.18 11.52 -5.70
CA ILE A 45 -0.50 12.72 -6.25
C ILE A 45 -1.47 13.53 -7.11
N VAL A 46 -2.16 12.87 -8.05
CA VAL A 46 -3.12 13.51 -8.93
C VAL A 46 -4.27 14.10 -8.13
N ALA A 47 -4.87 13.33 -7.23
CA ALA A 47 -5.98 13.79 -6.39
C ALA A 47 -5.61 15.04 -5.56
N GLU A 48 -4.37 15.11 -5.06
CA GLU A 48 -3.89 16.24 -4.25
C GLU A 48 -3.49 17.47 -5.06
N ILE A 49 -3.04 17.29 -6.31
CA ILE A 49 -2.68 18.40 -7.21
C ILE A 49 -3.90 18.93 -7.96
N VAL A 50 -4.90 18.08 -8.24
CA VAL A 50 -6.12 18.49 -8.92
C VAL A 50 -6.87 19.51 -8.06
N GLY A 51 -7.20 20.66 -8.65
CA GLY A 51 -7.94 21.73 -7.98
C GLY A 51 -7.08 22.74 -7.21
N ILE A 52 -5.75 22.57 -7.14
CA ILE A 52 -4.90 23.58 -6.52
C ILE A 52 -4.78 24.84 -7.40
N LYS A 53 -4.81 26.02 -6.75
CA LYS A 53 -4.57 27.32 -7.41
C LYS A 53 -3.07 27.70 -7.44
N PHE A 54 -2.19 26.82 -6.97
CA PHE A 54 -0.75 27.10 -6.92
C PHE A 54 -0.15 27.10 -8.33
N VAL A 55 0.58 28.17 -8.68
CA VAL A 55 1.24 28.33 -9.98
C VAL A 55 2.69 27.89 -9.86
N VAL A 56 3.08 26.88 -10.66
CA VAL A 56 4.47 26.43 -10.76
C VAL A 56 5.21 27.33 -11.75
N SER A 57 6.42 27.79 -11.40
CA SER A 57 7.23 28.61 -12.29
C SER A 57 7.91 27.77 -13.37
N LYS A 58 8.14 28.36 -14.55
CA LYS A 58 8.75 27.66 -15.69
C LYS A 58 10.15 27.11 -15.36
N ASN A 59 10.96 27.85 -14.61
CA ASN A 59 12.30 27.42 -14.22
C ASN A 59 12.26 26.13 -13.39
N ARG A 60 11.30 26.03 -12.46
CA ARG A 60 11.14 24.82 -11.62
C ARG A 60 10.74 23.60 -12.43
N LEU A 61 9.95 23.77 -13.50
CA LEU A 61 9.64 22.68 -14.42
C LEU A 61 10.90 22.16 -15.11
N ILE A 62 11.78 23.06 -15.58
CA ILE A 62 13.04 22.69 -16.24
C ILE A 62 13.95 21.91 -15.29
N PHE A 63 14.06 22.34 -14.03
CA PHE A 63 14.84 21.62 -13.02
C PHE A 63 14.27 20.24 -12.64
N GLY A 64 13.00 19.97 -12.93
CA GLY A 64 12.41 18.64 -12.74
C GLY A 64 12.79 17.62 -13.83
N ILE A 65 13.15 18.08 -15.04
CA ILE A 65 13.42 17.20 -16.18
C ILE A 65 14.60 16.26 -15.92
N PRO A 66 15.77 16.71 -15.39
CA PRO A 66 16.87 15.81 -15.08
C PRO A 66 16.50 14.70 -14.11
N LEU A 67 15.62 14.99 -13.12
CA LEU A 67 15.14 13.97 -12.19
C LEU A 67 14.29 12.91 -12.90
N VAL A 68 13.41 13.32 -13.81
CA VAL A 68 12.62 12.38 -14.61
C VAL A 68 13.54 11.49 -15.44
N VAL A 69 14.51 12.08 -16.14
CA VAL A 69 15.45 11.33 -16.98
C VAL A 69 16.26 10.35 -16.14
N ALA A 70 16.80 10.78 -14.99
CA ALA A 70 17.57 9.91 -14.09
C ALA A 70 16.74 8.72 -13.58
N THR A 71 15.49 8.97 -13.17
CA THR A 71 14.58 7.91 -12.70
C THR A 71 14.21 6.94 -13.82
N ILE A 72 13.94 7.43 -15.03
CA ILE A 72 13.68 6.57 -16.19
C ILE A 72 14.92 5.73 -16.52
N LEU A 73 16.11 6.33 -16.51
CA LEU A 73 17.37 5.61 -16.73
C LEU A 73 17.60 4.51 -15.69
N TYR A 74 17.24 4.73 -14.42
CA TYR A 74 17.27 3.67 -13.41
C TYR A 74 16.39 2.48 -13.83
N PHE A 75 15.13 2.72 -14.20
CA PHE A 75 14.23 1.64 -14.59
C PHE A 75 14.67 0.92 -15.86
N VAL A 76 15.20 1.66 -16.84
CA VAL A 76 15.81 1.06 -18.04
C VAL A 76 17.02 0.20 -17.66
N ALA A 77 17.90 0.70 -16.79
CA ALA A 77 19.11 0.00 -16.38
C ALA A 77 18.84 -1.34 -15.67
N LEU A 78 17.64 -1.55 -15.09
CA LEU A 78 17.24 -2.83 -14.49
C LEU A 78 17.41 -3.99 -15.48
N ASP A 79 16.99 -3.81 -16.75
CA ASP A 79 17.15 -4.84 -17.80
C ASP A 79 18.60 -5.02 -18.26
N PHE A 80 19.45 -4.01 -18.05
CA PHE A 80 20.87 -4.02 -18.43
C PHE A 80 21.77 -4.50 -17.28
N GLY A 81 21.27 -5.40 -16.43
CA GLY A 81 22.03 -6.07 -15.38
C GLY A 81 22.01 -5.39 -14.02
N LEU A 82 21.37 -4.22 -13.87
CA LEU A 82 21.19 -3.61 -12.55
C LEU A 82 20.28 -4.47 -11.66
N HIS A 83 19.28 -5.14 -12.25
CA HIS A 83 18.40 -6.05 -11.52
C HIS A 83 19.20 -7.20 -10.87
N ASP A 84 20.02 -7.90 -11.66
CA ASP A 84 20.88 -8.98 -11.17
C ASP A 84 21.88 -8.48 -10.13
N TYR A 85 22.44 -7.29 -10.34
CA TYR A 85 23.35 -6.67 -9.37
C TYR A 85 22.67 -6.46 -8.01
N ILE A 86 21.43 -5.94 -8.00
CA ILE A 86 20.64 -5.74 -6.78
C ILE A 86 20.39 -7.08 -6.09
N LEU A 87 19.95 -8.10 -6.82
CA LEU A 87 19.68 -9.43 -6.25
C LEU A 87 20.94 -10.08 -5.67
N ASN A 88 22.05 -10.03 -6.40
CA ASN A 88 23.33 -10.60 -5.96
C ASN A 88 23.94 -9.86 -4.77
N ALA A 89 23.52 -8.62 -4.50
CA ALA A 89 23.95 -7.87 -3.32
C ALA A 89 23.22 -8.32 -2.04
N ALA A 90 22.05 -8.97 -2.13
CA ALA A 90 21.22 -9.33 -0.98
C ALA A 90 21.98 -10.12 0.13
N PRO A 91 22.82 -11.13 -0.19
CA PRO A 91 23.57 -11.87 0.81
C PRO A 91 24.55 -10.99 1.60
N ALA A 92 25.13 -9.97 0.97
CA ALA A 92 26.05 -9.04 1.64
C ALA A 92 25.35 -8.18 2.71
N PHE A 93 24.03 -8.05 2.63
CA PHE A 93 23.20 -7.31 3.61
C PHE A 93 22.52 -8.23 4.64
N ASN A 94 22.95 -9.49 4.75
CA ASN A 94 22.31 -10.51 5.58
C ASN A 94 20.82 -10.72 5.27
N VAL A 95 20.42 -10.54 4.00
CA VAL A 95 19.13 -11.02 3.53
C VAL A 95 19.28 -12.53 3.33
N VAL A 96 19.17 -13.29 4.42
CA VAL A 96 19.39 -14.75 4.48
C VAL A 96 18.06 -15.45 4.82
N GLY A 97 17.76 -16.55 4.11
CA GLY A 97 16.51 -17.33 4.32
C GLY A 97 15.59 -17.40 3.10
N CYS A 98 15.96 -16.75 1.99
CA CYS A 98 15.24 -16.79 0.72
C CYS A 98 16.21 -17.29 -0.35
N GLU A 99 16.16 -18.58 -0.68
CA GLU A 99 16.93 -19.09 -1.82
C GLU A 99 16.26 -18.66 -3.13
N VAL A 100 17.04 -18.41 -4.19
CA VAL A 100 16.48 -18.21 -5.54
C VAL A 100 15.62 -19.42 -5.96
N ALA A 101 15.96 -20.61 -5.45
CA ALA A 101 15.22 -21.86 -5.65
C ALA A 101 13.92 -21.96 -4.84
N ASN A 102 13.77 -21.18 -3.76
CA ASN A 102 12.56 -21.13 -2.95
C ASN A 102 12.31 -19.69 -2.47
N PRO A 103 11.84 -18.79 -3.37
CA PRO A 103 11.74 -17.36 -3.13
C PRO A 103 10.52 -17.07 -2.25
N GLN A 104 10.54 -17.51 -1.00
CA GLN A 104 9.46 -17.25 -0.06
C GLN A 104 9.64 -15.83 0.50
N GLY A 105 8.82 -14.90 0.00
CA GLY A 105 8.59 -13.55 0.55
C GLY A 105 9.73 -12.53 0.44
N CYS A 106 10.88 -12.82 1.06
CA CYS A 106 11.89 -11.81 1.36
C CYS A 106 12.78 -11.39 0.19
N ILE A 107 13.05 -12.27 -0.80
CA ILE A 107 13.83 -11.89 -1.99
C ILE A 107 13.02 -11.01 -2.95
N TYR A 108 11.70 -11.26 -3.04
CA TYR A 108 10.81 -10.40 -3.82
C TYR A 108 10.71 -9.02 -3.16
N SER A 109 10.51 -8.98 -1.84
CA SER A 109 10.52 -7.72 -1.09
C SER A 109 11.83 -6.93 -1.28
N TRP A 110 12.98 -7.61 -1.29
CA TRP A 110 14.28 -6.98 -1.56
C TRP A 110 14.34 -6.34 -2.95
N GLN A 111 13.91 -7.07 -3.99
CA GLN A 111 13.88 -6.58 -5.36
C GLN A 111 13.05 -5.30 -5.47
N TRP A 112 11.80 -5.34 -5.01
CA TRP A 112 10.85 -4.25 -5.21
C TRP A 112 11.10 -3.08 -4.25
N LEU A 113 11.74 -3.31 -3.10
CA LEU A 113 12.15 -2.27 -2.16
C LEU A 113 12.88 -1.12 -2.86
N TRP A 114 13.87 -1.45 -3.70
CA TRP A 114 14.68 -0.44 -4.39
C TRP A 114 13.86 0.41 -5.36
N ASP A 115 12.94 -0.21 -6.08
CA ASP A 115 12.02 0.49 -6.98
C ASP A 115 11.16 1.49 -6.21
N PHE A 116 10.62 1.09 -5.05
CA PHE A 116 9.87 1.98 -4.17
C PHE A 116 10.73 3.07 -3.52
N ILE A 117 11.98 2.79 -3.17
CA ILE A 117 12.93 3.80 -2.67
C ILE A 117 13.20 4.85 -3.76
N ILE A 118 13.56 4.43 -4.96
CA ILE A 118 13.92 5.34 -6.05
C ILE A 118 12.73 6.20 -6.45
N ILE A 119 11.53 5.62 -6.61
CA ILE A 119 10.36 6.42 -6.94
C ILE A 119 9.97 7.38 -5.80
N THR A 120 10.14 6.98 -4.54
CA THR A 120 9.87 7.86 -3.39
C THR A 120 10.83 9.05 -3.38
N ILE A 121 12.13 8.81 -3.55
CA ILE A 121 13.15 9.86 -3.64
C ILE A 121 12.84 10.80 -4.80
N PHE A 122 12.49 10.25 -5.96
CA PHE A 122 12.09 11.04 -7.13
C PHE A 122 10.87 11.93 -6.83
N VAL A 123 9.77 11.36 -6.33
CA VAL A 123 8.54 12.11 -6.09
C VAL A 123 8.77 13.21 -5.04
N ILE A 124 9.48 12.91 -3.95
CA ILE A 124 9.81 13.91 -2.92
C ILE A 124 10.67 15.03 -3.52
N SER A 125 11.73 14.67 -4.24
CA SER A 125 12.65 15.64 -4.84
C SER A 125 11.94 16.53 -5.88
N ALA A 126 11.13 15.92 -6.75
CA ALA A 126 10.31 16.64 -7.71
C ALA A 126 9.30 17.56 -7.02
N ALA A 127 8.62 17.08 -5.97
CA ALA A 127 7.68 17.89 -5.19
C ALA A 127 8.36 19.08 -4.52
N VAL A 128 9.54 18.89 -3.94
CA VAL A 128 10.36 19.96 -3.33
C VAL A 128 10.76 21.00 -4.38
N ILE A 129 11.24 20.58 -5.55
CA ILE A 129 11.64 21.50 -6.62
C ILE A 129 10.44 22.29 -7.15
N LEU A 130 9.33 21.61 -7.44
CA LEU A 130 8.15 22.21 -8.08
C LEU A 130 7.38 23.12 -7.13
N PHE A 131 7.16 22.68 -5.90
CA PHE A 131 6.28 23.35 -4.93
C PHE A 131 7.04 24.09 -3.82
N GLY A 132 8.36 23.90 -3.70
CA GLY A 132 9.18 24.52 -2.66
C GLY A 132 8.73 24.12 -1.25
N LYS A 133 8.86 25.03 -0.27
CA LYS A 133 8.47 24.78 1.14
C LYS A 133 7.00 24.36 1.34
N LYS A 134 6.13 24.57 0.35
CA LYS A 134 4.71 24.22 0.43
C LYS A 134 4.40 22.80 -0.03
N TRP A 135 5.39 22.02 -0.50
CA TRP A 135 5.17 20.68 -1.07
C TRP A 135 4.39 19.75 -0.14
N ILE A 136 4.73 19.69 1.16
CA ILE A 136 4.02 18.86 2.16
C ILE A 136 2.53 19.23 2.25
N ARG A 137 2.20 20.52 2.10
CA ARG A 137 0.80 20.96 2.13
C ARG A 137 0.08 20.68 0.80
N ILE A 138 0.82 20.56 -0.30
CA ILE A 138 0.27 20.36 -1.63
C ILE A 138 0.16 18.87 -1.92
N VAL A 139 1.26 18.11 -1.91
CA VAL A 139 1.35 16.71 -2.33
C VAL A 139 2.16 15.90 -1.30
N ILE A 140 1.49 15.25 -0.37
CA ILE A 140 2.14 14.47 0.71
C ILE A 140 1.64 13.04 0.78
N ALA A 141 0.37 12.78 0.44
CA ALA A 141 -0.20 11.45 0.52
C ALA A 141 0.53 10.47 -0.40
N GLY A 142 0.84 10.87 -1.63
CA GLY A 142 1.63 10.06 -2.57
C GLY A 142 3.01 9.69 -2.05
N PRO A 143 3.88 10.67 -1.70
CA PRO A 143 5.18 10.40 -1.08
C PRO A 143 5.12 9.52 0.17
N VAL A 144 4.14 9.77 1.05
CA VAL A 144 3.96 9.00 2.29
C VAL A 144 3.52 7.57 2.00
N PHE A 145 2.65 7.36 1.01
CA PHE A 145 2.25 6.03 0.56
C PHE A 145 3.45 5.26 -0.02
N LEU A 146 4.15 5.85 -1.01
CA LEU A 146 5.29 5.20 -1.67
C LEU A 146 6.44 4.90 -0.68
N GLY A 147 6.75 5.86 0.19
CA GLY A 147 7.75 5.68 1.23
C GLY A 147 7.32 4.69 2.31
N GLY A 148 6.03 4.67 2.66
CA GLY A 148 5.46 3.66 3.55
C GLY A 148 5.58 2.25 2.98
N SER A 149 5.29 2.07 1.69
CA SER A 149 5.51 0.81 0.98
C SER A 149 6.98 0.40 0.99
N ALA A 150 7.92 1.33 0.75
CA ALA A 150 9.36 1.05 0.87
C ALA A 150 9.74 0.57 2.29
N ILE A 151 9.22 1.21 3.33
CA ILE A 151 9.46 0.79 4.73
C ILE A 151 8.92 -0.62 4.96
N ILE A 152 7.73 -0.94 4.44
CA ILE A 152 7.12 -2.26 4.63
C ILE A 152 7.89 -3.35 3.88
N LEU A 153 8.29 -3.11 2.64
CA LEU A 153 9.15 -4.02 1.87
C LEU A 153 10.50 -4.21 2.58
N SER A 154 11.04 -3.16 3.20
CA SER A 154 12.25 -3.26 4.02
C SER A 154 12.03 -4.10 5.27
N LEU A 155 10.91 -3.95 5.96
CA LEU A 155 10.58 -4.77 7.12
C LEU A 155 10.43 -6.24 6.72
N ASP A 156 9.77 -6.56 5.61
CA ASP A 156 9.63 -7.93 5.12
C ASP A 156 10.96 -8.52 4.61
N THR A 157 11.84 -7.68 4.05
CA THR A 157 13.20 -8.08 3.65
C THR A 157 14.04 -8.51 4.86
N PHE A 158 14.09 -7.68 5.91
CA PHE A 158 15.03 -7.88 7.03
C PHE A 158 14.42 -8.64 8.20
N PHE A 159 13.09 -8.68 8.29
CA PHE A 159 12.33 -9.35 9.33
C PHE A 159 11.13 -10.10 8.73
N PRO A 160 11.38 -11.10 7.87
CA PRO A 160 10.31 -11.83 7.22
C PRO A 160 9.49 -12.67 8.21
N PHE A 161 8.30 -13.07 7.76
CA PHE A 161 7.42 -14.02 8.46
C PHE A 161 7.03 -13.55 9.86
N ASP A 162 7.23 -14.36 10.91
CA ASP A 162 6.83 -14.10 12.29
C ASP A 162 7.93 -13.46 13.15
N THR A 163 9.08 -13.10 12.55
CA THR A 163 10.26 -12.60 13.29
C THR A 163 10.02 -11.23 13.95
N LEU A 164 9.07 -10.42 13.46
CA LEU A 164 8.58 -9.21 14.12
C LEU A 164 7.55 -9.54 15.21
N GLY A 165 8.02 -10.15 16.31
CA GLY A 165 7.19 -10.64 17.42
C GLY A 165 6.07 -9.68 17.91
N PRO A 166 6.33 -8.37 18.11
CA PRO A 166 5.27 -7.44 18.52
C PRO A 166 4.13 -7.28 17.51
N LEU A 167 4.42 -7.37 16.20
CA LEU A 167 3.41 -7.28 15.15
C LEU A 167 2.66 -8.60 14.97
N GLN A 168 3.31 -9.73 15.29
CA GLN A 168 2.70 -11.06 15.23
C GLN A 168 1.73 -11.31 16.41
N TYR A 169 1.88 -10.58 17.53
CA TYR A 169 1.11 -10.78 18.76
C TYR A 169 -0.41 -10.85 18.57
N PHE A 170 -0.97 -10.06 17.66
CA PHE A 170 -2.42 -9.99 17.48
C PHE A 170 -2.99 -10.94 16.44
N VAL A 171 -2.13 -11.60 15.66
CA VAL A 171 -2.54 -12.50 14.59
C VAL A 171 -3.37 -13.68 15.09
N PRO A 172 -3.03 -14.34 16.22
CA PRO A 172 -3.84 -15.43 16.75
C PRO A 172 -5.30 -15.04 17.02
N TYR A 173 -5.56 -13.83 17.50
CA TYR A 173 -6.93 -13.39 17.75
C TYR A 173 -7.76 -13.25 16.46
N LEU A 174 -7.13 -12.84 15.36
CA LEU A 174 -7.78 -12.74 14.06
C LEU A 174 -8.03 -14.13 13.45
N VAL A 175 -7.10 -15.07 13.66
CA VAL A 175 -7.25 -16.47 13.27
C VAL A 175 -8.43 -17.11 14.01
N GLU A 176 -8.47 -17.00 15.34
CA GLU A 176 -9.55 -17.55 16.17
C GLU A 176 -10.91 -16.95 15.83
N ALA A 177 -10.97 -15.64 15.57
CA ALA A 177 -12.20 -14.99 15.11
C ALA A 177 -12.70 -15.61 13.79
N ASN A 178 -11.79 -15.89 12.85
CA ASN A 178 -12.14 -16.53 11.58
C ASN A 178 -12.58 -17.98 11.75
N VAL A 179 -11.88 -18.75 12.59
CA VAL A 179 -12.27 -20.13 12.95
C VAL A 179 -13.68 -20.16 13.49
N TRP A 180 -14.01 -19.25 14.42
CA TRP A 180 -15.34 -19.12 14.98
C TRP A 180 -16.40 -18.83 13.91
N VAL A 181 -16.15 -17.84 13.02
CA VAL A 181 -17.09 -17.50 11.94
C VAL A 181 -17.31 -18.68 10.98
N ILE A 182 -16.24 -19.36 10.57
CA ILE A 182 -16.31 -20.50 9.62
C ILE A 182 -17.18 -21.63 10.19
N ASN A 183 -16.93 -21.99 11.44
CA ASN A 183 -17.68 -23.06 12.11
C ASN A 183 -19.14 -22.64 12.37
N ALA A 184 -19.38 -21.38 12.76
CA ALA A 184 -20.73 -20.86 12.98
C ALA A 184 -21.58 -20.82 11.70
N LEU A 185 -20.95 -20.67 10.54
CA LEU A 185 -21.60 -20.68 9.22
C LEU A 185 -21.63 -22.08 8.57
N GLU A 186 -21.13 -23.11 9.26
CA GLU A 186 -21.10 -24.50 8.79
C GLU A 186 -20.42 -24.67 7.41
N LEU A 187 -19.40 -23.85 7.11
CA LEU A 187 -18.71 -23.88 5.81
C LEU A 187 -17.69 -25.02 5.68
N GLY A 188 -17.38 -25.69 6.79
CA GLY A 188 -16.40 -26.76 6.90
C GLY A 188 -15.96 -26.90 8.35
N ILE A 189 -14.88 -27.64 8.57
CA ILE A 189 -14.26 -27.74 9.90
C ILE A 189 -13.02 -26.84 9.91
N ALA A 190 -13.00 -25.87 10.81
CA ALA A 190 -11.84 -25.02 11.07
C ALA A 190 -11.36 -25.19 12.51
N THR A 191 -10.04 -25.28 12.69
CA THR A 191 -9.40 -25.24 14.01
C THR A 191 -8.18 -24.32 13.96
N GLY A 192 -7.93 -23.57 15.02
CA GLY A 192 -6.82 -22.63 15.12
C GLY A 192 -5.77 -23.09 16.12
N ARG A 193 -4.50 -22.79 15.82
CA ARG A 193 -3.40 -22.86 16.77
C ARG A 193 -2.39 -21.76 16.45
N ASP A 194 -2.20 -20.85 17.39
CA ASP A 194 -1.32 -19.69 17.23
C ASP A 194 -1.68 -18.90 15.95
N ASN A 195 -0.78 -18.84 14.98
CA ASN A 195 -1.01 -18.17 13.70
C ASN A 195 -1.41 -19.12 12.56
N ILE A 196 -1.72 -20.38 12.88
CA ILE A 196 -2.05 -21.43 11.92
C ILE A 196 -3.53 -21.77 12.03
N MET A 197 -4.19 -21.91 10.88
CA MET A 197 -5.56 -22.36 10.74
C MET A 197 -5.58 -23.66 9.93
N PHE A 198 -6.10 -24.73 10.53
CA PHE A 198 -6.35 -26.00 9.87
C PHE A 198 -7.77 -26.01 9.34
N LEU A 199 -7.90 -26.18 8.03
CA LEU A 199 -9.15 -26.15 7.30
C LEU A 199 -9.43 -27.52 6.71
N ARG A 200 -10.67 -27.98 6.80
CA ARG A 200 -11.14 -29.18 6.11
C ARG A 200 -12.49 -28.91 5.47
N GLY A 201 -12.49 -28.88 4.15
CA GLY A 201 -13.66 -28.58 3.33
C GLY A 201 -13.88 -29.62 2.23
N ASP A 202 -14.57 -29.20 1.17
CA ASP A 202 -15.06 -30.08 0.11
C ASP A 202 -13.93 -30.64 -0.77
N TYR A 203 -12.78 -29.96 -0.78
CA TYR A 203 -11.59 -30.27 -1.59
C TYR A 203 -10.43 -30.85 -0.76
N GLY A 204 -10.71 -31.26 0.48
CA GLY A 204 -9.73 -31.88 1.38
C GLY A 204 -9.16 -30.93 2.44
N PRO A 205 -8.09 -31.36 3.14
CA PRO A 205 -7.45 -30.58 4.18
C PRO A 205 -6.52 -29.50 3.58
N PHE A 206 -6.47 -28.34 4.22
CA PHE A 206 -5.57 -27.24 3.89
C PHE A 206 -5.05 -26.57 5.17
N VAL A 207 -3.80 -26.11 5.15
CA VAL A 207 -3.19 -25.42 6.29
C VAL A 207 -2.87 -24.00 5.87
N LEU A 208 -3.53 -23.04 6.52
CA LEU A 208 -3.32 -21.62 6.29
C LEU A 208 -2.50 -21.04 7.44
N GLN A 209 -1.26 -20.64 7.14
CA GLN A 209 -0.44 -19.89 8.10
C GLN A 209 -0.57 -18.40 7.83
N VAL A 210 -0.98 -17.64 8.84
CA VAL A 210 -1.20 -16.20 8.75
C VAL A 210 -0.02 -15.46 9.38
N PHE A 211 0.65 -14.64 8.59
CA PHE A 211 1.71 -13.76 9.09
C PHE A 211 1.19 -12.35 9.33
N TRP A 212 1.91 -11.57 10.14
CA TRP A 212 1.58 -10.17 10.47
C TRP A 212 1.24 -9.30 9.22
N PRO A 213 1.91 -9.42 8.04
CA PRO A 213 1.51 -8.63 6.87
C PRO A 213 0.12 -9.00 6.37
N SER A 214 -0.18 -10.29 6.31
CA SER A 214 -1.47 -10.84 5.85
C SER A 214 -2.60 -10.63 6.86
N ALA A 215 -2.27 -10.65 8.15
CA ALA A 215 -3.18 -10.34 9.24
C ALA A 215 -3.62 -8.86 9.27
N GLY A 216 -3.00 -8.02 8.45
CA GLY A 216 -3.46 -6.66 8.24
C GLY A 216 -2.71 -5.58 8.99
N VAL A 217 -1.55 -5.89 9.57
CA VAL A 217 -0.65 -4.85 10.08
C VAL A 217 -0.25 -3.91 8.94
N HIS A 218 0.08 -4.47 7.78
CA HIS A 218 0.50 -3.72 6.59
C HIS A 218 -0.57 -2.68 6.24
N SER A 219 -1.82 -3.12 6.10
CA SER A 219 -2.95 -2.24 5.80
C SER A 219 -3.18 -1.21 6.91
N ILE A 220 -3.02 -1.57 8.20
CA ILE A 220 -3.12 -0.60 9.31
C ILE A 220 -2.02 0.47 9.25
N ILE A 221 -0.78 0.09 8.92
CA ILE A 221 0.34 1.05 8.78
C ILE A 221 0.06 2.00 7.62
N ILE A 222 -0.27 1.49 6.43
CA ILE A 222 -0.58 2.32 5.26
C ILE A 222 -1.77 3.23 5.55
N TYR A 223 -2.86 2.68 6.08
CA TYR A 223 -4.03 3.46 6.49
C TYR A 223 -3.60 4.59 7.43
N SER A 224 -2.82 4.27 8.47
CA SER A 224 -2.42 5.24 9.48
C SER A 224 -1.61 6.39 8.87
N LEU A 225 -0.64 6.06 8.01
CA LEU A 225 0.21 7.02 7.33
C LEU A 225 -0.60 7.94 6.41
N VAL A 226 -1.43 7.36 5.52
CA VAL A 226 -2.25 8.11 4.56
C VAL A 226 -3.30 8.94 5.30
N MET A 227 -3.98 8.36 6.30
CA MET A 227 -5.02 9.05 7.06
C MET A 227 -4.45 10.18 7.91
N MET A 228 -3.30 10.00 8.57
CA MET A 228 -2.64 11.10 9.29
C MET A 228 -2.28 12.24 8.34
N ALA A 229 -1.66 11.93 7.20
CA ALA A 229 -1.32 12.91 6.19
C ALA A 229 -2.55 13.70 5.69
N PHE A 230 -3.65 13.00 5.42
CA PHE A 230 -4.92 13.58 5.02
C PHE A 230 -5.54 14.46 6.12
N LEU A 231 -5.68 13.93 7.35
CA LEU A 231 -6.27 14.67 8.47
C LEU A 231 -5.44 15.89 8.86
N LEU A 232 -4.11 15.85 8.74
CA LEU A 232 -3.25 17.01 9.00
C LEU A 232 -3.56 18.19 8.06
N LYS A 233 -3.95 17.92 6.81
CA LYS A 233 -4.33 18.95 5.84
C LYS A 233 -5.70 19.56 6.10
N MET A 234 -6.61 18.79 6.68
CA MET A 234 -7.98 19.26 6.90
C MET A 234 -8.11 20.14 8.15
N ASN A 235 -8.93 21.20 8.03
CA ASN A 235 -9.28 22.09 9.15
C ASN A 235 -10.38 21.48 10.02
N ILE A 236 -10.07 20.34 10.66
CA ILE A 236 -10.99 19.59 11.54
C ILE A 236 -10.51 19.73 13.01
N PRO A 237 -11.41 19.90 13.99
CA PRO A 237 -11.09 19.80 15.42
C PRO A 237 -10.42 18.47 15.79
N ARG A 238 -9.47 18.51 16.73
CA ARG A 238 -8.65 17.34 17.13
C ARG A 238 -9.49 16.11 17.51
N ASN A 239 -10.57 16.29 18.26
CA ASN A 239 -11.41 15.17 18.72
C ASN A 239 -12.03 14.39 17.54
N ARG A 240 -12.47 15.08 16.49
CA ARG A 240 -13.02 14.43 15.29
C ARG A 240 -11.93 13.77 14.45
N LYS A 241 -10.74 14.37 14.37
CA LYS A 241 -9.58 13.72 13.74
C LYS A 241 -9.26 12.39 14.43
N ALA A 242 -9.20 12.39 15.76
CA ALA A 242 -8.97 11.17 16.54
C ALA A 242 -10.08 10.13 16.32
N MET A 243 -11.35 10.56 16.30
CA MET A 243 -12.49 9.68 16.02
C MET A 243 -12.42 9.06 14.61
N TYR A 244 -12.19 9.85 13.57
CA TYR A 244 -12.04 9.31 12.20
C TYR A 244 -10.85 8.38 12.08
N PHE A 245 -9.74 8.75 12.72
CA PHE A 245 -8.56 7.90 12.75
C PHE A 245 -8.86 6.53 13.39
N GLY A 246 -9.48 6.51 14.58
CA GLY A 246 -9.86 5.27 15.26
C GLY A 246 -10.89 4.44 14.49
N LEU A 247 -11.93 5.07 13.95
CA LEU A 247 -12.95 4.38 13.14
C LEU A 247 -12.34 3.70 11.92
N GLY A 248 -11.39 4.34 11.24
CA GLY A 248 -10.75 3.70 10.10
C GLY A 248 -9.75 2.60 10.49
N ILE A 249 -9.14 2.64 11.68
CA ILE A 249 -8.40 1.46 12.20
C ILE A 249 -9.35 0.29 12.39
N ILE A 250 -10.48 0.51 13.05
CA ILE A 250 -11.49 -0.53 13.30
C ILE A 250 -11.98 -1.11 11.97
N GLY A 251 -12.35 -0.26 11.00
CA GLY A 251 -12.78 -0.73 9.70
C GLY A 251 -11.67 -1.46 8.92
N THR A 252 -10.41 -1.04 9.06
CA THR A 252 -9.28 -1.77 8.46
C THR A 252 -9.15 -3.17 9.07
N ILE A 253 -9.26 -3.31 10.40
CA ILE A 253 -9.27 -4.63 11.07
C ILE A 253 -10.43 -5.50 10.56
N ILE A 254 -11.63 -4.94 10.40
CA ILE A 254 -12.79 -5.66 9.86
C ILE A 254 -12.53 -6.14 8.43
N ILE A 255 -11.96 -5.30 7.56
CA ILE A 255 -11.61 -5.69 6.20
C ILE A 255 -10.55 -6.78 6.19
N ASN A 256 -9.57 -6.74 7.10
CA ASN A 256 -8.57 -7.79 7.22
C ASN A 256 -9.18 -9.12 7.73
N LEU A 257 -10.16 -9.07 8.63
CA LEU A 257 -10.93 -10.26 9.02
C LEU A 257 -11.68 -10.85 7.83
N ILE A 258 -12.35 -10.01 7.03
CA ILE A 258 -13.04 -10.44 5.80
C ILE A 258 -12.05 -11.05 4.80
N ARG A 259 -10.83 -10.49 4.68
CA ARG A 259 -9.77 -11.04 3.82
C ARG A 259 -9.38 -12.45 4.25
N ILE A 260 -9.04 -12.65 5.52
CA ILE A 260 -8.68 -13.99 6.04
C ILE A 260 -9.86 -14.95 5.83
N PHE A 261 -11.08 -14.51 6.12
CA PHE A 261 -12.29 -15.30 5.93
C PHE A 261 -12.44 -15.74 4.47
N SER A 262 -12.25 -14.82 3.53
CA SER A 262 -12.35 -15.07 2.09
C SER A 262 -11.29 -16.07 1.61
N LEU A 263 -10.06 -15.99 2.14
CA LEU A 263 -9.00 -16.96 1.86
C LEU A 263 -9.36 -18.35 2.40
N SER A 264 -9.91 -18.41 3.61
CA SER A 264 -10.38 -19.67 4.19
C SER A 264 -11.54 -20.26 3.41
N VAL A 265 -12.50 -19.45 2.95
CA VAL A 265 -13.61 -19.91 2.11
C VAL A 265 -13.10 -20.46 0.78
N PHE A 266 -12.12 -19.79 0.14
CA PHE A 266 -11.49 -20.31 -1.07
C PHE A 266 -10.90 -21.70 -0.84
N ALA A 267 -10.11 -21.87 0.23
CA ALA A 267 -9.51 -23.16 0.58
C ALA A 267 -10.56 -24.24 0.92
N LEU A 268 -11.68 -23.87 1.53
CA LEU A 268 -12.74 -24.81 1.92
C LEU A 268 -13.65 -25.22 0.75
N LYS A 269 -13.94 -24.30 -0.18
CA LYS A 269 -15.05 -24.42 -1.15
C LYS A 269 -14.66 -24.30 -2.60
N VAL A 270 -13.42 -23.91 -2.92
CA VAL A 270 -12.99 -23.68 -4.30
C VAL A 270 -11.85 -24.62 -4.66
N SER A 271 -10.73 -24.53 -3.95
CA SER A 271 -9.53 -25.30 -4.29
C SER A 271 -8.55 -25.37 -3.13
N THR A 272 -7.89 -26.51 -2.99
CA THR A 272 -6.74 -26.72 -2.10
C THR A 272 -5.41 -26.72 -2.88
N ASN A 273 -5.44 -26.38 -4.18
CA ASN A 273 -4.24 -26.23 -5.00
C ASN A 273 -3.42 -25.01 -4.53
N PRO A 274 -2.14 -25.18 -4.15
CA PRO A 274 -1.30 -24.08 -3.66
C PRO A 274 -1.10 -22.96 -4.68
N VAL A 275 -1.05 -23.26 -5.98
CA VAL A 275 -0.83 -22.28 -7.04
C VAL A 275 -2.05 -21.38 -7.17
N GLU A 276 -3.24 -21.97 -7.30
CA GLU A 276 -4.50 -21.21 -7.40
C GLU A 276 -4.78 -20.42 -6.12
N PHE A 277 -4.44 -20.99 -4.96
CA PHE A 277 -4.54 -20.29 -3.68
C PHE A 277 -3.63 -19.06 -3.64
N GLU A 278 -2.37 -19.18 -4.06
CA GLU A 278 -1.42 -18.07 -4.02
C GLU A 278 -1.79 -16.97 -5.03
N GLU A 279 -2.28 -17.32 -6.21
CA GLU A 279 -2.84 -16.37 -7.18
C GLU A 279 -3.99 -15.56 -6.55
N TYR A 280 -4.94 -16.24 -5.90
CA TYR A 280 -6.04 -15.57 -5.21
C TYR A 280 -5.54 -14.72 -4.01
N HIS A 281 -4.63 -15.27 -3.21
CA HIS A 281 -4.06 -14.62 -2.03
C HIS A 281 -3.32 -13.33 -2.37
N SER A 282 -2.55 -13.33 -3.46
CA SER A 282 -1.77 -12.18 -3.92
C SER A 282 -2.67 -10.96 -4.19
N ILE A 283 -3.86 -11.19 -4.76
CA ILE A 283 -4.79 -10.13 -5.18
C ILE A 283 -5.76 -9.72 -4.07
N ALA A 284 -6.22 -10.68 -3.26
CA ALA A 284 -7.32 -10.48 -2.29
C ALA A 284 -7.02 -9.36 -1.27
N GLY A 285 -5.75 -9.20 -0.86
CA GLY A 285 -5.37 -8.17 0.10
C GLY A 285 -5.58 -6.75 -0.42
N GLU A 286 -5.08 -6.46 -1.61
CA GLU A 286 -5.12 -5.10 -2.17
C GLU A 286 -6.52 -4.71 -2.63
N ILE A 287 -7.26 -5.65 -3.24
CA ILE A 287 -8.62 -5.40 -3.73
C ILE A 287 -9.59 -5.11 -2.59
N MET A 288 -9.41 -5.66 -1.39
CA MET A 288 -10.31 -5.38 -0.27
C MET A 288 -9.90 -4.11 0.49
N PHE A 289 -8.60 -3.92 0.73
CA PHE A 289 -8.13 -2.80 1.54
C PHE A 289 -8.21 -1.44 0.83
N LEU A 290 -7.81 -1.36 -0.44
CA LEU A 290 -7.68 -0.08 -1.12
C LEU A 290 -9.04 0.58 -1.39
N PRO A 291 -10.07 -0.13 -1.90
CA PRO A 291 -11.41 0.44 -2.00
C PRO A 291 -11.96 0.91 -0.65
N TRP A 292 -11.73 0.15 0.43
CA TRP A 292 -12.09 0.58 1.78
C TRP A 292 -11.43 1.91 2.15
N LEU A 293 -10.11 2.02 1.98
CA LEU A 293 -9.35 3.24 2.27
C LEU A 293 -9.91 4.45 1.49
N PHE A 294 -10.12 4.29 0.18
CA PHE A 294 -10.65 5.36 -0.67
C PHE A 294 -12.07 5.75 -0.29
N ILE A 295 -12.97 4.78 -0.11
CA ILE A 295 -14.36 5.02 0.30
C ILE A 295 -14.38 5.75 1.63
N PHE A 296 -13.57 5.31 2.60
CA PHE A 296 -13.51 5.95 3.92
C PHE A 296 -13.03 7.40 3.85
N LEU A 297 -11.96 7.67 3.09
CA LEU A 297 -11.47 9.05 2.88
C LEU A 297 -12.53 9.93 2.18
N LEU A 298 -13.24 9.40 1.19
CA LEU A 298 -14.32 10.12 0.51
C LEU A 298 -15.48 10.43 1.46
N VAL A 299 -15.89 9.46 2.29
CA VAL A 299 -16.94 9.64 3.30
C VAL A 299 -16.55 10.73 4.30
N VAL A 300 -15.32 10.69 4.85
CA VAL A 300 -14.84 11.72 5.78
C VAL A 300 -14.81 13.09 5.10
N THR A 301 -14.33 13.17 3.86
CA THR A 301 -14.32 14.39 3.06
C THR A 301 -15.73 14.95 2.87
N ALA A 302 -16.69 14.11 2.47
CA ALA A 302 -18.07 14.51 2.22
C ALA A 302 -18.75 15.03 3.48
N ILE A 303 -18.59 14.32 4.61
CA ILE A 303 -19.14 14.71 5.90
C ILE A 303 -18.59 16.07 6.35
N GLU A 304 -17.28 16.26 6.30
CA GLU A 304 -16.65 17.51 6.78
C GLU A 304 -16.90 18.67 5.82
N THR A 305 -16.95 18.43 4.51
CA THR A 305 -17.32 19.47 3.54
C THR A 305 -18.74 19.96 3.77
N LYS A 306 -19.69 19.04 4.02
CA LYS A 306 -21.08 19.41 4.35
C LYS A 306 -21.14 20.25 5.62
N ARG A 307 -20.44 19.83 6.69
CA ARG A 307 -20.41 20.54 7.97
C ARG A 307 -19.77 21.93 7.88
N MET A 308 -18.74 22.11 7.06
CA MET A 308 -18.15 23.45 6.84
C MET A 308 -19.15 24.39 6.18
N LYS A 309 -19.86 23.93 5.14
CA LYS A 309 -20.89 24.72 4.46
C LYS A 309 -22.05 25.11 5.40
N GLU A 310 -22.48 24.19 6.26
CA GLU A 310 -23.53 24.46 7.25
C GLU A 310 -23.10 25.53 8.27
N LYS A 311 -21.85 25.49 8.73
CA LYS A 311 -21.31 26.52 9.63
C LYS A 311 -21.23 27.88 8.97
N GLU A 312 -20.73 27.96 7.73
CA GLU A 312 -20.68 29.20 6.97
C GLU A 312 -22.08 29.83 6.79
N ALA A 313 -23.08 29.00 6.46
CA ALA A 313 -24.47 29.44 6.32
C ALA A 313 -25.10 29.92 7.65
N SER A 314 -24.71 29.33 8.78
CA SER A 314 -25.19 29.74 10.10
C SER A 314 -24.59 31.05 10.61
N VAL A 315 -23.40 31.44 10.13
CA VAL A 315 -22.72 32.69 10.53
C VAL A 315 -23.19 33.88 9.67
N GLN A 316 -23.76 33.61 8.49
CA GLN A 316 -24.32 34.63 7.59
C GLN A 316 -25.79 34.99 7.90
N LYS A 317 -26.44 34.26 8.82
CA LYS A 317 -27.78 34.57 9.34
C LYS A 317 -27.67 35.30 10.66
#